data_AF-A0A9D7NT85-F1
#
_entry.id   AF-A0A9D7NT85-F1
#
_cell.length_a   1.000
_cell.length_b   1.000
_cell.length_c   1.000
_cell.angle_alpha   90.00
_cell.angle_beta   90.00
_cell.angle_gamma   90.00
#
_symmetry.space_group_name_H-M   'P 1'
#
loop_
_entity.id
_entity.type
_entity.pdbx_description
1 polymer ?
#
loop_
_entity_poly.entity_id
_entity_poly.type
_entity_poly.pdbx_seq_one_letter_code
_entity_poly.pdbx_strand_id
1 'polypeptide(L)'
;MKAEVARAAALVLYDQGLTPLPLRYKTKKPILDWKPYIRERPTRDRVINWFNAPPVVFNLGVLCGPTPQGRLVVLDFDCGAASYFQWLTRVSSQVSSTYTVRAIRGYHVYAYVSLDCDIPRLAQGYDLKHSGLVVEPGSLHASGQMYTVWRDEPIVQLADINDLLVDLPRAANKAGGSVSSRGTSRERLPGHGPAWWVKTKLSPLVVLDLFGRIYTLDAQSVWARSRLSISR
;
A
#
# COMPACT_ATOMS: atom_id res chain seq x y z
N MET A 1 6.73 -2.42 -14.28
CA MET A 1 8.19 -2.55 -14.04
C MET A 1 8.78 -3.56 -15.01
N LYS A 2 10.05 -3.41 -15.41
CA LYS A 2 10.79 -4.47 -16.13
C LYS A 2 11.00 -5.68 -15.20
N ALA A 3 11.21 -6.85 -15.80
CA ALA A 3 11.36 -8.13 -15.10
C ALA A 3 12.43 -8.08 -14.00
N GLU A 4 13.62 -7.54 -14.28
CA GLU A 4 14.71 -7.47 -13.29
C GLU A 4 14.35 -6.61 -12.07
N VAL A 5 13.67 -5.49 -12.30
CA VAL A 5 13.23 -4.57 -11.23
C VAL A 5 12.10 -5.20 -10.42
N ALA A 6 11.12 -5.81 -11.09
CA ALA A 6 10.01 -6.48 -10.43
C ALA A 6 10.50 -7.64 -9.56
N ARG A 7 11.47 -8.42 -10.05
CA ARG A 7 12.10 -9.51 -9.30
C ARG A 7 12.85 -9.00 -8.07
N ALA A 8 13.64 -7.94 -8.21
CA ALA A 8 14.36 -7.36 -7.08
C ALA A 8 13.39 -6.87 -5.99
N ALA A 9 12.35 -6.13 -6.37
CA ALA A 9 11.32 -5.68 -5.45
C ALA A 9 10.55 -6.85 -4.80
N ALA A 10 10.23 -7.90 -5.56
CA ALA A 10 9.60 -9.10 -5.04
C ALA A 10 10.48 -9.79 -3.99
N LEU A 11 11.79 -9.89 -4.21
CA LEU A 11 12.70 -10.48 -3.24
C LEU A 11 12.83 -9.67 -1.96
N VAL A 12 12.78 -8.33 -2.03
CA VAL A 12 12.73 -7.48 -0.82
C VAL A 12 11.48 -7.81 0.00
N LEU A 13 10.29 -7.85 -0.64
CA LEU A 13 9.05 -8.23 0.06
C LEU A 13 9.12 -9.65 0.63
N TYR A 14 9.68 -10.59 -0.14
CA TYR A 14 9.87 -11.96 0.31
C TYR A 14 10.77 -12.01 1.54
N ASP A 15 11.92 -11.35 1.54
CA ASP A 15 12.85 -11.37 2.66
C ASP A 15 12.24 -10.70 3.92
N GLN A 16 11.23 -9.82 3.76
CA GLN A 16 10.41 -9.26 4.85
C GLN A 16 9.32 -10.21 5.39
N GLY A 17 9.16 -11.41 4.84
CA GLY A 17 8.14 -12.37 5.28
C GLY A 17 6.89 -12.43 4.41
N LEU A 18 6.78 -11.54 3.43
CA LEU A 18 5.60 -11.41 2.58
C LEU A 18 5.63 -12.40 1.40
N THR A 19 4.47 -12.60 0.77
CA THR A 19 4.37 -13.41 -0.46
C THR A 19 4.12 -12.50 -1.66
N PRO A 20 5.16 -12.12 -2.42
CA PRO A 20 5.02 -11.31 -3.62
C PRO A 20 4.35 -12.12 -4.74
N LEU A 21 3.59 -11.45 -5.61
CA LEU A 21 2.91 -12.07 -6.75
C LEU A 21 3.17 -11.27 -8.02
N PRO A 22 3.55 -11.91 -9.14
CA PRO A 22 3.59 -11.26 -10.43
C PRO A 22 2.17 -10.98 -10.92
N LEU A 23 1.89 -9.71 -11.24
CA LEU A 23 0.61 -9.30 -11.81
C LEU A 23 0.80 -8.89 -13.27
N ARG A 24 -0.22 -9.14 -14.10
CA ARG A 24 -0.24 -8.68 -15.49
C ARG A 24 -0.13 -7.16 -15.51
N TYR A 25 0.79 -6.64 -16.32
CA TYR A 25 1.04 -5.21 -16.45
C TYR A 25 -0.25 -4.41 -16.71
N LYS A 26 -0.38 -3.23 -16.07
CA LYS A 26 -1.58 -2.38 -16.09
C LYS A 26 -2.85 -2.99 -15.51
N THR A 27 -2.75 -4.14 -14.82
CA THR A 27 -3.90 -4.79 -14.18
C THR A 27 -3.59 -5.18 -12.73
N LYS A 28 -4.62 -5.60 -12.00
CA LYS A 28 -4.51 -6.22 -10.68
C LYS A 28 -4.55 -7.76 -10.73
N LYS A 29 -4.45 -8.37 -11.93
CA LYS A 29 -4.67 -9.81 -12.13
C LYS A 29 -3.35 -10.58 -12.03
N PRO A 30 -3.25 -11.60 -11.15
CA PRO A 30 -2.10 -12.49 -11.12
C PRO A 30 -1.87 -13.21 -12.44
N ILE A 31 -0.60 -13.52 -12.70
CA ILE A 31 -0.20 -14.34 -13.87
C ILE A 31 -0.31 -15.83 -13.56
N LEU A 32 -0.35 -16.19 -12.28
CA LEU A 32 -0.35 -17.56 -11.77
C LEU A 32 -1.58 -17.85 -10.91
N ASP A 33 -1.83 -19.13 -10.65
CA ASP A 33 -2.79 -19.54 -9.62
C ASP A 33 -2.20 -19.32 -8.22
N TRP A 34 -2.68 -18.29 -7.54
CA TRP A 34 -2.11 -17.80 -6.29
C TRP A 34 -2.76 -18.43 -5.06
N LYS A 35 -3.95 -19.03 -5.21
CA LYS A 35 -4.75 -19.53 -4.09
C LYS A 35 -4.03 -20.57 -3.23
N PRO A 36 -3.22 -21.50 -3.79
CA PRO A 36 -2.43 -22.42 -2.97
C PRO A 36 -1.51 -21.70 -1.97
N TYR A 37 -0.98 -20.54 -2.36
CA TYR A 37 -0.03 -19.78 -1.53
C TYR A 37 -0.66 -19.05 -0.34
N ILE A 38 -2.00 -19.08 -0.20
CA ILE A 38 -2.68 -18.65 1.02
C ILE A 38 -2.32 -19.57 2.19
N ARG A 39 -2.10 -20.86 1.90
CA ARG A 39 -1.85 -21.90 2.91
C ARG A 39 -0.38 -22.27 3.00
N GLU A 40 0.33 -22.22 1.89
CA GLU A 40 1.72 -22.65 1.80
C GLU A 40 2.57 -21.57 1.14
N ARG A 41 3.51 -21.01 1.89
CA ARG A 41 4.38 -19.97 1.35
C ARG A 41 5.28 -20.53 0.23
N PRO A 42 5.44 -19.84 -0.92
CA PRO A 42 6.32 -20.31 -1.97
C PRO A 42 7.79 -20.32 -1.52
N THR A 43 8.59 -21.22 -2.09
CA THR A 43 10.06 -21.16 -1.98
C THR A 43 10.60 -19.92 -2.68
N ARG A 44 11.76 -19.42 -2.24
CA ARG A 44 12.45 -18.28 -2.87
C ARG A 44 12.73 -18.51 -4.36
N ASP A 45 13.18 -19.70 -4.75
CA ASP A 45 13.44 -20.04 -6.16
C ASP A 45 12.18 -19.99 -7.02
N ARG A 46 11.05 -20.43 -6.46
CA ARG A 46 9.75 -20.30 -7.12
C ARG A 46 9.37 -18.84 -7.34
N VAL A 47 9.60 -17.95 -6.36
CA VAL A 47 9.41 -16.50 -6.53
C VAL A 47 10.32 -15.96 -7.63
N ILE A 48 11.60 -16.35 -7.65
CA ILE A 48 12.54 -15.94 -8.72
C ILE A 48 12.02 -16.34 -10.10
N ASN A 49 11.57 -17.59 -10.23
CA ASN A 49 11.11 -18.15 -11.51
C ASN A 49 9.87 -17.43 -12.05
N TRP A 50 8.98 -16.94 -11.18
CA TRP A 50 7.80 -16.17 -11.58
C TRP A 50 8.10 -14.90 -12.36
N PHE A 51 9.26 -14.28 -12.13
CA PHE A 51 9.68 -13.05 -12.80
C PHE A 51 10.72 -13.29 -13.91
N ASN A 52 11.17 -14.52 -14.11
CA ASN A 52 12.11 -14.89 -15.18
C ASN A 52 11.41 -15.38 -16.46
N ALA A 53 10.14 -15.80 -16.35
CA ALA A 53 9.33 -16.20 -17.50
C ALA A 53 8.62 -15.00 -18.14
N PRO A 54 8.29 -15.03 -19.44
CA PRO A 54 7.42 -14.03 -20.05
C PRO A 54 6.10 -13.84 -19.28
N PRO A 55 5.54 -12.62 -19.22
CA PRO A 55 5.97 -11.39 -19.90
C PRO A 55 7.25 -10.76 -19.31
N VAL A 56 7.86 -9.79 -19.99
CA VAL A 56 9.07 -9.10 -19.48
C VAL A 56 8.75 -7.83 -18.66
N VAL A 57 7.46 -7.51 -18.51
CA VAL A 57 6.98 -6.38 -17.71
C VAL A 57 5.83 -6.82 -16.82
N PHE A 58 5.89 -6.37 -15.56
CA PHE A 58 4.99 -6.80 -14.51
C PHE A 58 4.46 -5.61 -13.71
N ASN A 59 3.26 -5.80 -13.17
CA ASN A 59 2.90 -5.19 -11.90
C ASN A 59 3.29 -6.16 -10.77
N LEU A 60 3.47 -5.64 -9.57
CA LEU A 60 3.77 -6.41 -8.38
C LEU A 60 2.57 -6.33 -7.44
N GLY A 61 2.24 -7.45 -6.82
CA GLY A 61 1.30 -7.49 -5.71
C GLY A 61 1.88 -8.25 -4.54
N VAL A 62 1.17 -8.17 -3.41
CA VAL A 62 1.45 -9.00 -2.25
C VAL A 62 0.16 -9.68 -1.80
N LEU A 63 0.29 -10.95 -1.40
CA LEU A 63 -0.78 -11.74 -0.84
C LEU A 63 -1.03 -11.33 0.61
N CYS A 64 -2.27 -10.99 0.94
CA CYS A 64 -2.76 -10.81 2.30
C CYS A 64 -3.12 -12.17 2.92
N GLY A 65 -3.07 -12.26 4.24
CA GLY A 65 -3.28 -13.51 4.97
C GLY A 65 -2.06 -13.93 5.79
N PRO A 66 -1.91 -15.23 6.09
CA PRO A 66 -0.84 -15.72 6.96
C PRO A 66 0.58 -15.40 6.45
N THR A 67 1.43 -14.91 7.35
CA THR A 67 2.87 -14.67 7.18
C THR A 67 3.61 -15.15 8.44
N PRO A 68 4.96 -15.20 8.44
CA PRO A 68 5.71 -15.51 9.65
C PRO A 68 5.51 -14.52 10.81
N GLN A 69 5.05 -13.29 10.54
CA GLN A 69 4.81 -12.24 11.56
C GLN A 69 3.39 -12.24 12.12
N GLY A 70 2.46 -12.96 11.48
CA GLY A 70 1.04 -12.95 11.81
C GLY A 70 0.19 -12.96 10.55
N ARG A 71 -1.06 -12.53 10.65
CA ARG A 71 -1.91 -12.28 9.48
C ARG A 71 -1.63 -10.87 8.96
N LEU A 72 -1.13 -10.76 7.73
CA LEU A 72 -1.13 -9.49 7.01
C LEU A 72 -2.55 -9.10 6.67
N VAL A 73 -2.96 -7.91 7.14
CA VAL A 73 -4.18 -7.24 6.74
C VAL A 73 -3.85 -5.89 6.11
N VAL A 74 -4.67 -5.48 5.15
CA VAL A 74 -4.54 -4.18 4.49
C VAL A 74 -5.89 -3.48 4.48
N LEU A 75 -5.95 -2.33 5.16
CA LEU A 75 -7.10 -1.44 5.13
C LEU A 75 -7.00 -0.56 3.87
N ASP A 76 -7.92 -0.77 2.92
CA ASP A 76 -8.01 -0.09 1.63
C ASP A 76 -9.11 0.98 1.68
N PHE A 77 -8.69 2.25 1.62
CA PHE A 77 -9.57 3.41 1.56
C PHE A 77 -10.04 3.67 0.12
N ASP A 78 -11.08 2.98 -0.33
CA ASP A 78 -11.61 3.11 -1.70
C ASP A 78 -12.64 4.26 -1.86
N CYS A 79 -13.14 4.83 -0.76
CA CYS A 79 -14.05 5.98 -0.78
C CYS A 79 -13.38 7.34 -1.05
N GLY A 80 -12.04 7.37 -1.20
CA GLY A 80 -11.27 8.56 -1.57
C GLY A 80 -10.16 8.91 -0.56
N ALA A 81 -9.24 9.79 -0.95
CA ALA A 81 -8.10 10.15 -0.12
C ALA A 81 -8.48 10.89 1.18
N ALA A 82 -9.62 11.59 1.22
CA ALA A 82 -10.04 12.36 2.39
C ALA A 82 -10.39 11.49 3.61
N SER A 83 -10.93 10.28 3.39
CA SER A 83 -11.28 9.36 4.48
C SER A 83 -10.05 8.84 5.21
N TYR A 84 -8.95 8.60 4.51
CA TYR A 84 -7.66 8.27 5.13
C TYR A 84 -7.18 9.39 6.07
N PHE A 85 -7.25 10.65 5.64
CA PHE A 85 -6.82 11.77 6.48
C PHE A 85 -7.73 11.99 7.69
N GLN A 86 -9.04 11.77 7.56
CA GLN A 86 -9.96 11.78 8.71
C GLN A 86 -9.70 10.64 9.68
N TRP A 87 -9.40 9.44 9.18
CA TRP A 87 -9.04 8.29 10.00
C TRP A 87 -7.71 8.53 10.75
N LEU A 88 -6.73 9.15 10.09
CA LEU A 88 -5.44 9.50 10.71
C LEU A 88 -5.57 10.39 11.95
N THR A 89 -6.61 11.21 12.07
CA THR A 89 -6.79 12.08 13.26
C THR A 89 -7.31 11.33 14.49
N ARG A 90 -7.65 10.05 14.34
CA ARG A 90 -8.33 9.24 15.38
C ARG A 90 -7.49 8.08 15.88
N VAL A 91 -6.58 7.59 15.05
CA VAL A 91 -5.72 6.46 15.39
C VAL A 91 -4.48 6.91 16.17
N SER A 92 -3.87 5.97 16.88
CA SER A 92 -2.63 6.21 17.62
C SER A 92 -1.45 6.58 16.70
N SER A 93 -0.40 7.16 17.26
CA SER A 93 0.85 7.44 16.56
C SER A 93 1.49 6.17 15.97
N GLN A 94 1.34 5.05 16.66
CA GLN A 94 1.83 3.74 16.22
C GLN A 94 1.11 3.28 14.95
N VAL A 95 -0.22 3.39 14.90
CA VAL A 95 -1.02 2.98 13.74
C VAL A 95 -0.86 3.95 12.56
N SER A 96 -0.76 5.26 12.83
CA SER A 96 -0.55 6.27 11.79
C SER A 96 0.86 6.24 11.16
N SER A 97 1.82 5.56 11.80
CA SER A 97 3.21 5.40 11.37
C SER A 97 3.53 3.98 10.90
N THR A 98 2.64 3.38 10.10
CA THR A 98 2.85 2.07 9.46
C THR A 98 3.07 2.22 7.95
N TYR A 99 3.66 1.19 7.33
CA TYR A 99 3.78 1.10 5.88
C TYR A 99 2.44 1.41 5.20
N THR A 100 2.46 2.42 4.33
CA THR A 100 1.27 2.89 3.64
C THR A 100 1.58 3.11 2.17
N VAL A 101 0.72 2.60 1.30
CA VAL A 101 0.82 2.77 -0.16
C VAL A 101 -0.24 3.75 -0.63
N ARG A 102 0.15 4.73 -1.44
CA ARG A 102 -0.78 5.56 -2.20
C ARG A 102 -1.34 4.71 -3.35
N ALA A 103 -2.61 4.35 -3.23
CA ALA A 103 -3.37 3.72 -4.28
C ALA A 103 -3.94 4.79 -5.23
N ILE A 104 -4.81 4.40 -6.16
CA ILE A 104 -5.41 5.33 -7.12
C ILE A 104 -6.40 6.27 -6.42
N ARG A 105 -7.36 5.69 -5.68
CA ARG A 105 -8.45 6.45 -5.06
C ARG A 105 -8.15 6.89 -3.62
N GLY A 106 -7.38 6.10 -2.88
CA GLY A 106 -6.96 6.44 -1.52
C GLY A 106 -5.65 5.78 -1.17
N TYR A 107 -5.66 5.02 -0.06
CA TYR A 107 -4.46 4.48 0.57
C TYR A 107 -4.68 3.04 1.00
N HIS A 108 -3.62 2.24 0.95
CA HIS A 108 -3.54 0.92 1.55
C HIS A 108 -2.69 1.03 2.83
N VAL A 109 -3.29 0.77 3.99
CA VAL A 109 -2.60 0.80 5.29
C VAL A 109 -2.36 -0.64 5.75
N TYR A 110 -1.10 -0.99 5.97
CA TYR A 110 -0.70 -2.37 6.25
C TYR A 110 -0.56 -2.58 7.76
N ALA A 111 -0.99 -3.74 8.24
CA ALA A 111 -0.76 -4.17 9.62
C ALA A 111 -0.62 -5.69 9.70
N TYR A 112 0.08 -6.15 10.72
CA TYR A 112 0.04 -7.53 11.17
C TYR A 112 -0.89 -7.66 12.38
N VAL A 113 -1.77 -8.65 12.35
CA VAL A 113 -2.64 -9.05 13.46
C VAL A 113 -2.44 -10.53 13.77
N SER A 114 -2.98 -11.02 14.89
CA SER A 114 -2.91 -12.45 15.21
C SER A 114 -3.63 -13.33 14.18
N LEU A 115 -3.19 -14.58 14.01
CA LEU A 115 -3.79 -15.55 13.07
C LEU A 115 -5.20 -16.00 13.50
N ASP A 116 -5.52 -15.91 14.78
CA ASP A 116 -6.84 -16.21 15.36
C ASP A 116 -7.76 -14.98 15.43
N CYS A 117 -7.28 -13.80 15.01
CA CYS A 117 -8.07 -12.57 15.02
C CYS A 117 -9.34 -12.72 14.16
N ASP A 118 -10.49 -12.34 14.72
CA ASP A 118 -11.73 -12.19 13.97
C ASP A 118 -11.63 -10.97 13.06
N ILE A 119 -11.88 -11.16 11.75
CA ILE A 119 -11.80 -10.08 10.77
C ILE A 119 -13.21 -9.58 10.44
N PRO A 120 -13.59 -8.37 10.87
CA PRO A 120 -14.92 -7.84 10.57
C PRO A 120 -15.03 -7.41 9.11
N ARG A 121 -16.26 -7.48 8.59
CA ARG A 121 -16.58 -6.85 7.31
C ARG A 121 -16.89 -5.36 7.51
N LEU A 122 -16.25 -4.51 6.73
CA LEU A 122 -16.50 -3.07 6.73
C LEU A 122 -17.62 -2.69 5.75
N ALA A 123 -18.24 -1.53 6.00
CA ALA A 123 -19.25 -0.98 5.10
C ALA A 123 -18.64 -0.54 3.76
N GLN A 124 -19.50 -0.32 2.77
CA GLN A 124 -19.09 0.09 1.43
C GLN A 124 -18.19 1.33 1.46
N GLY A 125 -17.09 1.29 0.71
CA GLY A 125 -16.09 2.36 0.65
C GLY A 125 -14.82 2.07 1.47
N TYR A 126 -14.87 1.04 2.32
CA TYR A 126 -13.70 0.52 3.04
C TYR A 126 -13.61 -0.98 2.77
N ASP A 127 -12.40 -1.47 2.51
CA ASP A 127 -12.15 -2.91 2.39
C ASP A 127 -11.00 -3.30 3.31
N LEU A 128 -11.18 -4.39 4.05
CA LEU A 128 -10.15 -4.94 4.92
C LEU A 128 -9.67 -6.24 4.29
N LYS A 129 -8.58 -6.15 3.54
CA LYS A 129 -8.02 -7.29 2.82
C LYS A 129 -7.23 -8.16 3.79
N HIS A 130 -7.80 -9.30 4.13
CA HIS A 130 -7.20 -10.32 4.99
C HIS A 130 -6.97 -11.65 4.26
N SER A 131 -7.42 -11.71 3.01
CA SER A 131 -7.18 -12.77 2.02
C SER A 131 -7.22 -12.12 0.63
N GLY A 132 -6.61 -12.73 -0.38
CA GLY A 132 -6.44 -12.09 -1.68
C GLY A 132 -5.19 -11.22 -1.72
N LEU A 133 -5.14 -10.24 -2.61
CA LEU A 133 -3.92 -9.48 -2.84
C LEU A 133 -4.17 -7.98 -2.95
N VAL A 134 -3.12 -7.22 -2.67
CA VAL A 134 -3.01 -5.79 -2.99
C VAL A 134 -1.90 -5.55 -4.00
N VAL A 135 -1.95 -4.40 -4.66
CA VAL A 135 -0.95 -3.98 -5.63
C VAL A 135 0.10 -3.13 -4.93
N GLU A 136 1.37 -3.43 -5.19
CA GLU A 136 2.52 -2.80 -4.56
C GLU A 136 3.08 -1.63 -5.37
N PRO A 137 3.85 -0.73 -4.72
CA PRO A 137 4.53 0.38 -5.38
C PRO A 137 5.36 0.00 -6.61
N GLY A 138 5.48 0.93 -7.56
CA GLY A 138 6.13 0.71 -8.85
C GLY A 138 5.21 0.05 -9.90
N SER A 139 4.06 -0.47 -9.49
CA SER A 139 3.02 -0.97 -10.38
C SER A 139 2.23 0.15 -11.06
N LEU A 140 1.73 -0.13 -12.26
CA LEU A 140 0.94 0.82 -13.05
C LEU A 140 -0.54 0.40 -13.08
N HIS A 141 -1.45 1.32 -12.78
CA HIS A 141 -2.88 1.08 -12.93
C HIS A 141 -3.33 1.22 -14.40
N ALA A 142 -4.51 0.70 -14.72
CA ALA A 142 -5.11 0.82 -16.05
C ALA A 142 -5.30 2.29 -16.49
N SER A 143 -5.50 3.20 -15.53
CA SER A 143 -5.58 4.66 -15.78
C SER A 143 -4.23 5.32 -16.09
N GLY A 144 -3.11 4.60 -15.99
CA GLY A 144 -1.76 5.16 -16.15
C GLY A 144 -1.16 5.78 -14.89
N GLN A 145 -1.89 5.80 -13.77
CA GLN A 145 -1.36 6.22 -12.47
C GLN A 145 -0.53 5.09 -11.82
N MET A 146 0.56 5.45 -11.14
CA MET A 146 1.41 4.50 -10.43
C MET A 146 0.99 4.37 -8.96
N TYR A 147 1.17 3.16 -8.42
CA TYR A 147 1.18 2.93 -6.97
C TYR A 147 2.52 3.43 -6.43
N THR A 148 2.52 4.19 -5.35
CA THR A 148 3.73 4.76 -4.76
C THR A 148 3.73 4.57 -3.25
N VAL A 149 4.92 4.52 -2.65
CA VAL A 149 5.05 4.57 -1.19
C VAL A 149 4.53 5.93 -0.71
N TRP A 150 3.67 5.92 0.30
CA TRP A 150 3.21 7.11 1.01
C TRP A 150 3.93 7.26 2.35
N ARG A 151 4.10 6.15 3.08
CA ARG A 151 4.93 6.05 4.29
C ARG A 151 5.81 4.81 4.19
N ASP A 152 7.11 5.02 4.32
CA ASP A 152 8.12 3.97 4.31
C ASP A 152 8.51 3.60 5.75
N GLU A 153 7.53 3.12 6.50
CA GLU A 153 7.70 2.70 7.90
C GLU A 153 7.54 1.17 7.99
N PRO A 154 8.07 0.51 9.03
CA PRO A 154 7.77 -0.89 9.28
C PRO A 154 6.26 -1.16 9.35
N ILE A 155 5.83 -2.35 8.91
CA ILE A 155 4.43 -2.78 9.09
C ILE A 155 4.17 -2.97 10.59
N VAL A 156 3.19 -2.24 11.11
CA VAL A 156 2.82 -2.27 12.52
C VAL A 156 2.28 -3.65 12.94
N GLN A 157 2.71 -4.12 14.12
CA GLN A 157 2.08 -5.24 14.81
C GLN A 157 0.96 -4.73 15.73
N LEU A 158 -0.24 -5.27 15.60
CA LEU A 158 -1.39 -4.90 16.42
C LEU A 158 -1.87 -6.09 17.25
N ALA A 159 -2.10 -5.83 18.53
CA ALA A 159 -2.71 -6.81 19.44
C ALA A 159 -4.23 -6.89 19.22
N ASP A 160 -4.88 -5.76 18.99
CA ASP A 160 -6.30 -5.66 18.65
C ASP A 160 -6.46 -5.02 17.26
N ILE A 161 -7.17 -5.69 16.36
CA ILE A 161 -7.49 -5.14 15.04
C ILE A 161 -8.33 -3.87 15.12
N ASN A 162 -9.09 -3.67 16.20
CA ASN A 162 -9.88 -2.46 16.38
C ASN A 162 -9.02 -1.18 16.48
N ASP A 163 -7.74 -1.29 16.84
CA ASP A 163 -6.78 -0.18 16.78
C ASP A 163 -6.57 0.33 15.35
N LEU A 164 -6.72 -0.55 14.34
CA LEU A 164 -6.70 -0.18 12.93
C LEU A 164 -8.06 0.37 12.46
N LEU A 165 -9.16 -0.11 13.06
CA LEU A 165 -10.52 0.10 12.57
C LEU A 165 -11.30 1.20 13.30
N VAL A 166 -10.59 2.09 14.01
CA VAL A 166 -11.16 3.18 14.81
C VAL A 166 -12.16 3.99 14.00
N ASP A 167 -13.41 4.03 14.51
CA ASP A 167 -14.55 4.75 13.94
C ASP A 167 -14.86 4.43 12.47
N LEU A 168 -14.45 3.26 11.97
CA LEU A 168 -14.83 2.79 10.64
C LEU A 168 -16.18 2.08 10.69
N PRO A 169 -17.10 2.41 9.75
CA PRO A 169 -18.42 1.80 9.72
C PRO A 169 -18.31 0.31 9.41
N ARG A 170 -18.90 -0.53 10.26
CA ARG A 170 -19.02 -1.97 10.02
C ARG A 170 -20.16 -2.25 9.04
N ALA A 171 -20.05 -3.31 8.25
CA ALA A 171 -21.17 -3.76 7.44
C ALA A 171 -22.33 -4.18 8.36
N ALA A 172 -23.55 -3.76 8.04
CA ALA A 172 -24.73 -4.28 8.71
C ALA A 172 -24.79 -5.81 8.51
N ASN A 173 -25.07 -6.53 9.59
CA ASN A 173 -25.51 -7.92 9.46
C ASN A 173 -26.75 -7.94 8.56
N LYS A 174 -26.84 -8.86 7.61
CA LYS A 174 -28.07 -9.04 6.82
C LYS A 174 -29.19 -9.56 7.73
N ALA A 175 -29.81 -8.68 8.51
CA ALA A 175 -31.12 -8.86 9.10
C ALA A 175 -32.13 -8.21 8.17
N GLY A 176 -33.13 -8.98 7.72
CA GLY A 176 -34.24 -8.45 6.94
C GLY A 176 -34.99 -7.38 7.72
N GLY A 177 -35.39 -6.31 7.03
CA GLY A 177 -36.21 -5.24 7.61
C GLY A 177 -35.83 -3.89 7.04
N SER A 178 -36.61 -3.43 6.07
CA SER A 178 -36.58 -2.04 5.61
C SER A 178 -36.98 -1.11 6.75
N VAL A 179 -36.17 -0.10 7.05
CA VAL A 179 -36.65 1.10 7.73
C VAL A 179 -36.14 2.32 6.97
N SER A 180 -37.09 3.09 6.45
CA SER A 180 -36.85 4.39 5.84
C SER A 180 -36.56 5.43 6.92
N SER A 181 -35.63 6.34 6.66
CA SER A 181 -35.67 7.66 7.32
C SER A 181 -35.30 8.77 6.34
N ARG A 182 -36.19 9.76 6.30
CA ARG A 182 -36.09 11.01 5.55
C ARG A 182 -35.09 11.95 6.22
N GLY A 183 -34.27 12.61 5.39
CA GLY A 183 -34.21 14.06 5.28
C GLY A 183 -33.37 14.89 6.25
N THR A 184 -32.87 16.00 5.68
CA THR A 184 -32.22 17.20 6.28
C THR A 184 -30.72 17.07 6.57
N SER A 185 -29.85 18.04 6.31
CA SER A 185 -29.93 19.32 5.60
C SER A 185 -28.50 19.71 5.17
N ARG A 186 -28.37 20.64 4.20
CA ARG A 186 -27.10 21.19 3.71
C ARG A 186 -26.54 22.18 4.75
N GLU A 187 -25.32 21.96 5.20
CA GLU A 187 -24.53 22.96 5.91
C GLU A 187 -23.20 23.24 5.19
N ARG A 188 -22.80 24.51 5.26
CA ARG A 188 -21.75 25.19 4.48
C ARG A 188 -20.44 25.17 5.29
N LEU A 189 -19.31 24.84 4.65
CA LEU A 189 -17.98 24.91 5.28
C LEU A 189 -17.40 26.34 5.22
N PRO A 190 -16.77 26.87 6.29
CA PRO A 190 -15.94 28.06 6.22
C PRO A 190 -14.43 27.74 6.18
N GLY A 191 -13.71 28.47 5.32
CA GLY A 191 -12.57 29.32 5.70
C GLY A 191 -11.21 28.72 6.14
N HIS A 192 -10.21 28.97 5.27
CA HIS A 192 -8.74 28.90 5.36
C HIS A 192 -7.97 29.05 6.70
N GLY A 193 -6.84 28.29 6.79
CA GLY A 193 -5.51 28.71 7.32
C GLY A 193 -4.93 27.90 8.50
N PRO A 194 -3.60 27.89 8.79
CA PRO A 194 -2.39 28.09 7.98
C PRO A 194 -1.48 26.82 7.89
N ALA A 195 -0.49 26.84 6.99
CA ALA A 195 0.50 25.77 6.80
C ALA A 195 1.65 25.83 7.82
N TRP A 196 2.02 24.68 8.39
CA TRP A 196 3.18 24.52 9.27
C TRP A 196 4.23 23.63 8.58
N TRP A 197 5.46 24.13 8.44
CA TRP A 197 6.62 23.35 7.99
C TRP A 197 7.21 22.60 9.18
N VAL A 198 7.25 21.26 9.13
CA VAL A 198 8.01 20.43 10.08
C VAL A 198 9.20 19.84 9.32
N LYS A 199 10.41 20.21 9.74
CA LYS A 199 11.66 19.57 9.29
C LYS A 199 11.77 18.21 9.97
N THR A 200 11.86 17.13 9.20
CA THR A 200 12.30 15.83 9.69
C THR A 200 13.49 15.32 8.87
N LYS A 201 14.43 14.70 9.59
CA LYS A 201 15.70 14.15 9.12
C LYS A 201 15.50 13.01 8.10
N LEU A 202 16.51 12.81 7.27
CA LEU A 202 16.52 12.05 6.02
C LEU A 202 16.75 10.54 6.18
N SER A 203 16.22 9.76 5.22
CA SER A 203 16.90 8.75 4.37
C SER A 203 15.89 8.17 3.34
N PRO A 204 16.29 7.63 2.17
CA PRO A 204 16.59 8.34 0.93
C PRO A 204 15.50 8.19 -0.17
N LEU A 205 15.50 9.14 -1.12
CA LEU A 205 14.67 9.12 -2.32
C LEU A 205 15.22 8.13 -3.35
N VAL A 206 14.38 7.20 -3.82
CA VAL A 206 14.66 6.38 -5.01
C VAL A 206 14.28 7.18 -6.26
N VAL A 207 15.26 7.55 -7.08
CA VAL A 207 15.04 8.25 -8.36
C VAL A 207 15.42 7.35 -9.54
N LEU A 208 14.54 7.31 -10.53
CA LEU A 208 14.72 6.64 -11.83
C LEU A 208 15.01 7.67 -12.91
N ASP A 209 16.11 7.50 -13.66
CA ASP A 209 16.37 8.31 -14.85
C ASP A 209 15.68 7.75 -16.10
N LEU A 210 15.73 8.52 -17.19
CA LEU A 210 15.16 8.18 -18.51
C LEU A 210 15.77 6.91 -19.14
N PHE A 211 16.77 6.28 -18.51
CA PHE A 211 17.41 5.03 -18.93
C PHE A 211 17.18 3.88 -17.94
N GLY A 212 16.43 4.08 -16.85
CA GLY A 212 16.00 3.03 -15.94
C GLY A 212 17.00 2.65 -14.84
N ARG A 213 17.91 3.55 -14.45
CA ARG A 213 18.81 3.33 -13.30
C ARG A 213 18.17 3.80 -11.99
N ILE A 214 18.42 3.08 -10.90
CA ILE A 214 17.90 3.36 -9.55
C ILE A 214 19.01 4.03 -8.73
N TYR A 215 18.77 5.23 -8.17
CA TYR A 215 19.66 5.89 -7.22
C TYR A 215 18.97 6.16 -5.89
N THR A 216 19.70 6.07 -4.78
CA THR A 216 19.28 6.55 -3.45
C THR A 216 19.93 7.90 -3.17
N LEU A 217 19.13 8.95 -2.96
CA LEU A 217 19.64 10.27 -2.57
C LEU A 217 19.44 10.49 -1.06
N ASP A 218 20.55 10.51 -0.31
CA ASP A 218 20.64 11.16 1.01
C ASP A 218 20.68 12.69 0.80
N ALA A 219 19.87 13.46 1.53
CA ALA A 219 19.77 14.91 1.28
C ALA A 219 20.84 15.76 1.95
N GLN A 220 22.10 15.39 1.73
CA GLN A 220 23.22 16.33 1.85
C GLN A 220 24.04 16.52 0.56
N SER A 221 23.68 15.88 -0.57
CA SER A 221 24.57 15.90 -1.75
C SER A 221 23.86 16.22 -3.08
N VAL A 222 23.21 17.38 -3.19
CA VAL A 222 22.96 18.04 -4.50
C VAL A 222 23.07 19.57 -4.39
N TRP A 223 24.19 20.08 -3.87
CA TRP A 223 24.69 21.42 -4.20
C TRP A 223 26.22 21.38 -4.21
N ALA A 224 26.81 20.73 -5.22
CA ALA A 224 28.21 20.95 -5.56
C ALA A 224 28.52 20.50 -7.01
N ARG A 225 28.64 21.50 -7.90
CA ARG A 225 29.39 21.51 -9.17
C ARG A 225 28.72 20.72 -10.32
N SER A 226 28.33 21.35 -11.42
CA SER A 226 29.23 22.08 -12.31
C SER A 226 28.57 23.29 -12.99
N ARG A 227 28.92 24.50 -12.53
CA ARG A 227 29.32 25.55 -13.48
C ARG A 227 30.69 25.13 -14.02
N LEU A 228 30.82 25.04 -15.34
CA LEU A 228 32.03 25.15 -16.18
C LEU A 228 31.55 24.74 -17.58
N SER A 229 31.76 25.45 -18.69
CA SER A 229 32.17 26.82 -18.99
C SER A 229 31.81 27.03 -20.47
N ILE A 230 31.47 28.24 -20.92
CA ILE A 230 31.84 28.69 -22.27
C ILE A 230 32.23 30.15 -22.15
N SER A 231 33.54 30.37 -22.19
CA SER A 231 34.15 31.62 -22.62
C SER A 231 33.89 31.82 -24.12
N ARG A 232 33.52 33.03 -24.50
CA ARG A 232 34.09 33.71 -25.67
C ARG A 232 34.37 35.15 -25.28
#